data_AF-A0A9E6FA21-F1
#
_entry.id   AF-A0A9E6FA21-F1
#
_cell.length_a   1.000
_cell.length_b   1.000
_cell.length_c   1.000
_cell.angle_alpha   90.00
_cell.angle_beta   90.00
_cell.angle_gamma   90.00
#
_symmetry.space_group_name_H-M   'P 1'
#
loop_
_entity.id
_entity.type
_entity.pdbx_description
1 polymer ?
#
loop_
_entity_poly.entity_id
_entity_poly.type
_entity_poly.pdbx_seq_one_letter_code
_entity_poly.pdbx_strand_id
1 'polypeptide(L)'
;MLSKLKHLAKDTAIYGASTILARGLNYVLVPLYANLLSTEDNGIQALIYANIAVANVLFTYGMETAYMKFSADAASEKKELGVYFSTAFLSLFVSSILFAVLIGVFAAPIATLMGLQESSAIFIQYSAVILMLDTL
;
A
#
# COMPACT_ATOMS: atom_id res chain seq x y z
N MET A 1 33.53 -0.65 16.94
CA MET A 1 32.19 -0.67 17.58
C MET A 1 31.51 0.69 17.49
N LEU A 2 32.15 1.78 17.93
CA LEU A 2 31.60 3.15 17.82
C LEU A 2 31.21 3.58 16.39
N SER A 3 31.98 3.19 15.37
CA SER A 3 31.65 3.46 13.96
C SER A 3 30.35 2.79 13.50
N LYS A 4 30.10 1.53 13.90
CA LYS A 4 28.85 0.82 13.62
C LYS A 4 27.66 1.47 14.33
N LEU A 5 27.86 1.91 15.57
CA LEU A 5 26.83 2.62 16.35
C LEU A 5 26.48 3.98 15.72
N LYS A 6 27.49 4.71 15.24
CA LYS A 6 27.28 5.98 14.51
C LYS A 6 26.54 5.77 13.18
N HIS A 7 26.85 4.68 12.48
CA HIS A 7 26.16 4.34 11.23
C HIS A 7 24.70 3.97 11.48
N LEU A 8 24.45 3.08 12.46
CA LEU A 8 23.10 2.71 12.87
C LEU A 8 22.28 3.93 13.30
N ALA A 9 22.83 4.82 14.12
CA ALA A 9 22.14 6.04 14.55
C ALA A 9 21.80 6.97 13.37
N LYS A 10 22.68 7.06 12.36
CA LYS A 10 22.42 7.84 11.14
C LYS A 10 21.27 7.23 10.33
N ASP A 11 21.29 5.91 10.13
CA ASP A 11 20.24 5.22 9.39
C ASP A 11 18.91 5.32 10.15
N THR A 12 18.89 5.03 11.44
CA THR A 12 17.70 5.19 12.29
C THR A 12 17.16 6.62 12.27
N ALA A 13 18.02 7.64 12.29
CA ALA A 13 17.56 9.03 12.21
C ALA A 13 16.91 9.33 10.86
N ILE A 14 17.50 8.89 9.74
CA ILE A 14 16.97 9.15 8.39
C ILE A 14 15.66 8.39 8.16
N TYR A 15 15.65 7.07 8.39
CA TYR A 15 14.47 6.23 8.21
C TYR A 15 13.37 6.55 9.23
N GLY A 16 13.75 6.78 10.49
CA GLY A 16 12.85 7.13 11.58
C GLY A 16 12.21 8.50 11.38
N ALA A 17 12.99 9.54 11.04
CA ALA A 17 12.43 10.87 10.79
C ALA A 17 11.44 10.84 9.61
N SER A 18 11.78 10.14 8.52
CA SER A 18 10.90 10.03 7.34
C SER A 18 9.57 9.34 7.70
N THR A 19 9.62 8.27 8.50
CA THR A 19 8.43 7.53 8.93
C THR A 19 7.57 8.33 9.89
N ILE A 20 8.20 9.03 10.85
CA ILE A 20 7.50 9.89 11.82
C ILE A 20 6.82 11.05 11.10
N LEU A 21 7.47 11.68 10.12
CA LEU A 21 6.88 12.76 9.34
C LEU A 21 5.67 12.28 8.54
N ALA A 22 5.78 11.15 7.84
CA ALA A 22 4.68 10.58 7.07
C ALA A 22 3.47 10.21 7.95
N ARG A 23 3.72 9.60 9.11
CA ARG A 23 2.67 9.28 10.09
C ARG A 23 2.12 10.52 10.79
N GLY A 24 2.97 11.50 11.07
CA GLY A 24 2.60 12.77 11.68
C GLY A 24 1.67 13.58 10.78
N LEU A 25 1.91 13.61 9.47
CA LEU A 25 1.01 14.21 8.50
C LEU A 25 -0.38 13.56 8.54
N ASN A 26 -0.46 12.23 8.52
CA ASN A 26 -1.72 11.51 8.68
C ASN A 26 -2.43 11.85 9.99
N TYR A 27 -1.68 11.96 11.09
CA TYR A 27 -2.25 12.31 12.38
C TYR A 27 -2.84 13.73 12.41
N VAL A 28 -2.16 14.70 11.80
CA VAL A 28 -2.65 16.09 11.71
C VAL A 28 -3.89 16.20 10.82
N LEU A 29 -4.06 15.30 9.86
CA LEU A 29 -5.25 15.24 9.02
C LEU A 29 -6.50 14.76 9.78
N VAL A 30 -6.35 13.99 10.87
CA VAL A 30 -7.49 13.51 11.66
C VAL A 30 -8.36 14.65 12.22
N PRO A 31 -7.83 15.64 12.97
CA PRO A 31 -8.65 16.76 13.42
C PRO A 31 -9.15 17.63 12.27
N LEU A 32 -8.44 17.68 11.14
CA LEU A 32 -8.91 18.38 9.94
C LEU A 32 -10.19 17.72 9.41
N TYR A 33 -10.17 16.40 9.18
CA TYR A 33 -11.33 15.63 8.71
C TYR A 33 -12.49 15.68 9.71
N ALA A 34 -12.19 15.56 11.00
CA ALA A 34 -13.23 15.59 12.04
C ALA A 34 -13.97 16.94 12.15
N ASN A 35 -13.34 18.06 11.78
CA ASN A 35 -13.97 19.38 11.84
C ASN A 35 -14.59 19.84 10.51
N LEU A 36 -14.06 19.39 9.38
CA LEU A 36 -14.47 19.87 8.04
C LEU A 36 -15.44 18.92 7.32
N LEU A 37 -15.37 17.60 7.58
CA LEU A 37 -16.23 16.62 6.93
C LEU A 37 -17.47 16.34 7.76
N SER A 38 -18.57 15.98 7.10
CA SER A 38 -19.75 15.47 7.78
C SER A 38 -19.49 14.10 8.40
N THR A 39 -20.36 13.68 9.32
CA THR A 39 -20.30 12.32 9.89
C THR A 39 -20.44 11.24 8.82
N GLU A 40 -21.24 11.51 7.78
CA GLU A 40 -21.43 10.60 6.65
C GLU A 40 -20.14 10.46 5.84
N ASP A 41 -19.51 11.57 5.45
CA ASP A 41 -18.26 11.54 4.66
C ASP A 41 -17.11 10.87 5.41
N ASN A 42 -16.99 11.11 6.72
CA ASN A 42 -16.04 10.41 7.57
C ASN A 42 -16.32 8.90 7.63
N GLY A 43 -17.60 8.50 7.63
CA GLY A 43 -18.01 7.10 7.56
C GLY A 43 -17.61 6.43 6.26
N ILE A 44 -17.80 7.11 5.12
CA ILE A 44 -17.37 6.62 3.80
C ILE A 44 -15.86 6.45 3.76
N GLN A 45 -15.10 7.44 4.24
CA GLN A 45 -13.65 7.35 4.33
C GLN A 45 -13.22 6.15 5.16
N ALA A 46 -13.75 6.00 6.38
CA ALA A 46 -13.40 4.89 7.26
C ALA A 46 -13.70 3.52 6.63
N LEU A 47 -14.85 3.39 5.96
CA LEU A 47 -15.25 2.15 5.28
C LEU A 47 -14.30 1.82 4.12
N ILE A 48 -13.93 2.80 3.29
CA ILE A 48 -13.01 2.58 2.17
C ILE A 48 -11.62 2.19 2.68
N TYR A 49 -11.08 2.90 3.67
CA TYR A 49 -9.76 2.58 4.24
C TYR A 49 -9.72 1.20 4.91
N ALA A 50 -10.79 0.78 5.57
CA ALA A 50 -10.89 -0.59 6.11
C ALA A 50 -10.81 -1.65 5.01
N ASN A 51 -11.46 -1.42 3.86
CA ASN A 51 -11.40 -2.33 2.72
C ASN A 51 -10.05 -2.27 1.98
N ILE A 52 -9.39 -1.11 1.91
CA ILE A 52 -8.02 -0.98 1.37
C ILE A 52 -7.06 -1.89 2.15
N ALA A 53 -7.13 -1.90 3.48
CA ALA A 53 -6.26 -2.75 4.30
C ALA A 53 -6.41 -4.25 3.95
N VAL A 54 -7.64 -4.72 3.74
CA VAL A 54 -7.90 -6.12 3.33
C VAL A 54 -7.45 -6.36 1.88
N ALA A 55 -7.73 -5.43 0.98
CA ALA A 55 -7.37 -5.53 -0.42
C ALA A 55 -5.85 -5.54 -0.63
N ASN A 56 -5.08 -4.80 0.16
CA ASN A 56 -3.61 -4.77 0.07
C ASN A 56 -2.99 -6.17 0.27
N VAL A 57 -3.54 -6.97 1.21
CA VAL A 57 -3.10 -8.35 1.42
C VAL A 57 -3.30 -9.20 0.16
N LEU A 58 -4.41 -8.98 -0.57
CA LEU A 58 -4.68 -9.67 -1.84
C LEU A 58 -3.80 -9.17 -2.99
N PHE A 59 -3.56 -7.86 -3.06
CA PHE A 59 -2.71 -7.24 -4.08
C PHE A 59 -1.25 -7.68 -3.97
N THR A 60 -0.72 -7.77 -2.76
CA THR A 60 0.67 -8.19 -2.51
C THR A 60 0.81 -9.71 -2.55
N TYR A 61 -0.27 -10.47 -2.25
CA TYR A 61 -0.34 -11.94 -2.24
C TYR A 61 0.85 -12.67 -1.57
N GLY A 62 1.53 -12.00 -0.63
CA GLY A 62 2.71 -12.53 0.05
C GLY A 62 4.00 -12.54 -0.79
N MET A 63 4.07 -11.78 -1.88
CA MET A 63 5.23 -11.71 -2.77
C MET A 63 6.51 -11.27 -2.05
N GLU A 64 6.43 -10.38 -1.06
CA GLU A 64 7.58 -9.97 -0.25
C GLU A 64 8.26 -11.16 0.44
N THR A 65 7.47 -12.00 1.11
CA THR A 65 7.97 -13.20 1.80
C THR A 65 8.54 -14.21 0.82
N ALA A 66 7.86 -14.41 -0.33
CA ALA A 66 8.35 -15.28 -1.38
C ALA A 66 9.68 -14.78 -1.94
N TYR A 67 9.79 -13.48 -2.24
CA TYR A 67 11.00 -12.84 -2.73
C TYR A 67 12.15 -12.99 -1.73
N MET A 68 11.95 -12.72 -0.44
CA MET A 68 12.99 -12.90 0.58
C MET A 68 13.49 -14.34 0.66
N LYS A 69 12.59 -15.32 0.58
CA LYS A 69 12.98 -16.74 0.55
C LYS A 69 13.81 -17.09 -0.68
N PHE A 70 13.30 -16.80 -1.88
CA PHE A 70 13.98 -17.16 -3.13
C PHE A 70 15.29 -16.40 -3.35
N SER A 71 15.37 -15.14 -2.90
CA SER A 71 16.62 -14.36 -2.94
C SER A 71 17.66 -14.89 -1.96
N ALA A 72 17.26 -15.33 -0.75
CA ALA A 72 18.17 -15.96 0.20
C ALA A 72 18.74 -17.30 -0.33
N ASP A 73 17.90 -18.13 -0.95
CA ASP A 73 18.32 -19.38 -1.59
C ASP A 73 19.28 -19.10 -2.76
N ALA A 74 18.94 -18.14 -3.63
CA ALA A 74 19.78 -17.73 -4.76
C ALA A 74 21.14 -17.16 -4.32
N ALA A 75 21.18 -16.37 -3.24
CA ALA A 75 22.42 -15.86 -2.68
C ALA A 75 23.32 -16.98 -2.16
N SER A 76 22.73 -18.00 -1.53
CA SER A 76 23.45 -19.19 -1.03
C SER A 76 24.05 -20.02 -2.18
N GLU A 77 23.36 -20.08 -3.32
CA GLU A 77 23.79 -20.78 -4.53
C GLU A 77 24.65 -19.92 -5.50
N LYS A 78 25.00 -18.68 -5.12
CA LYS A 78 25.71 -17.69 -5.99
C LYS A 78 25.01 -17.43 -7.34
N LYS A 79 23.69 -17.53 -7.39
CA LYS A 79 22.88 -17.20 -8.57
C LYS A 79 22.64 -15.69 -8.66
N GLU A 80 22.27 -15.22 -9.85
CA GLU A 80 21.94 -13.80 -10.07
C GLU A 80 20.63 -13.42 -9.37
N LEU A 81 20.74 -12.55 -8.36
CA LEU A 81 19.61 -12.00 -7.59
C LEU A 81 18.69 -11.09 -8.44
N GLY A 82 19.24 -10.47 -9.48
CA GLY A 82 18.52 -9.50 -10.31
C GLY A 82 17.31 -10.10 -11.04
N VAL A 83 17.41 -11.35 -11.47
CA VAL A 83 16.31 -12.05 -12.16
C VAL A 83 15.10 -12.24 -11.24
N TYR A 84 15.33 -12.58 -9.97
CA TYR A 84 14.26 -12.76 -8.98
C TYR A 84 13.57 -11.44 -8.67
N PHE A 85 14.33 -10.36 -8.52
CA PHE A 85 13.76 -9.02 -8.31
C PHE A 85 12.93 -8.58 -9.51
N SER A 86 13.48 -8.67 -10.73
CA SER A 86 12.77 -8.28 -11.95
C SER A 86 11.49 -9.10 -12.16
N THR A 87 11.52 -10.40 -11.83
CA THR A 87 10.35 -11.27 -11.96
C THR A 87 9.29 -10.93 -10.93
N ALA A 88 9.68 -10.73 -9.67
CA ALA A 88 8.76 -10.33 -8.60
C ALA A 88 8.12 -8.97 -8.89
N PHE A 89 8.93 -7.99 -9.28
CA PHE A 89 8.46 -6.66 -9.64
C PHE A 89 7.52 -6.68 -10.85
N LEU A 90 7.88 -7.38 -11.93
CA LEU A 90 7.03 -7.49 -13.11
C LEU A 90 5.70 -8.19 -12.79
N SER A 91 5.73 -9.22 -11.94
CA SER A 91 4.52 -9.91 -11.48
C SER A 91 3.60 -8.97 -10.68
N LEU A 92 4.15 -8.21 -9.74
CA LEU A 92 3.38 -7.21 -8.98
C LEU A 92 2.86 -6.10 -9.88
N PHE A 93 3.65 -5.63 -10.83
CA PHE A 93 3.26 -4.59 -11.77
C PHE A 93 2.09 -5.00 -12.67
N VAL A 94 2.16 -6.19 -13.27
CA VAL A 94 1.09 -6.67 -14.14
C VAL A 94 -0.18 -6.99 -13.34
N SER A 95 -0.04 -7.66 -12.20
CA SER A 95 -1.19 -8.04 -11.36
C SER A 95 -1.87 -6.84 -10.71
N SER A 96 -1.11 -5.87 -10.19
CA SER A 96 -1.66 -4.65 -9.59
C SER A 96 -2.41 -3.79 -10.62
N ILE A 97 -1.88 -3.62 -11.83
CA ILE A 97 -2.59 -2.94 -12.93
C ILE A 97 -3.88 -3.68 -13.27
N LEU A 98 -3.81 -5.01 -13.42
CA LEU A 98 -4.98 -5.82 -13.75
C LEU A 98 -6.07 -5.67 -12.68
N PHE A 99 -5.72 -5.78 -11.40
CA PHE A 99 -6.68 -5.63 -10.30
C PHE A 99 -7.20 -4.20 -10.18
N ALA A 100 -6.36 -3.19 -10.37
CA ALA A 100 -6.78 -1.79 -10.33
C ALA A 100 -7.76 -1.45 -11.46
N VAL A 101 -7.50 -1.93 -12.68
CA VAL A 101 -8.42 -1.77 -13.82
C VAL A 101 -9.74 -2.48 -13.53
N LEU A 102 -9.69 -3.70 -12.99
CA LEU A 102 -10.88 -4.47 -12.66
C LEU A 102 -11.73 -3.75 -11.59
N ILE A 103 -11.12 -3.29 -10.49
CA ILE A 103 -11.82 -2.50 -9.46
C ILE A 103 -12.36 -1.18 -10.05
N GLY A 104 -11.60 -0.51 -10.91
CA GLY A 104 -12.02 0.75 -11.53
C GLY A 104 -13.23 0.60 -12.45
N VAL A 105 -13.29 -0.46 -13.26
CA VAL A 105 -14.42 -0.79 -14.13
C VAL A 105 -15.66 -1.19 -13.33
N PHE A 106 -15.47 -1.95 -12.25
CA PHE A 106 -16.56 -2.40 -11.37
C PHE A 106 -16.78 -1.45 -10.17
N ALA A 107 -16.31 -0.21 -10.22
CA ALA A 107 -16.36 0.69 -9.07
C ALA A 107 -17.80 1.01 -8.61
N ALA A 108 -18.74 1.21 -9.54
CA ALA A 108 -20.14 1.46 -9.23
C ALA A 108 -20.84 0.27 -8.53
N PRO A 109 -20.78 -0.98 -9.05
CA PRO A 109 -21.36 -2.12 -8.34
C PRO A 109 -20.64 -2.44 -7.02
N ILE A 110 -19.34 -2.16 -6.89
CA ILE A 110 -18.65 -2.27 -5.61
C ILE A 110 -19.19 -1.25 -4.60
N ALA A 111 -19.44 0.01 -5.03
CA ALA A 111 -20.02 1.04 -4.18
C ALA A 111 -21.37 0.62 -3.61
N THR A 112 -22.26 0.12 -4.46
CA THR A 112 -23.60 -0.31 -4.05
C THR A 112 -23.57 -1.53 -3.15
N LEU A 113 -22.64 -2.47 -3.39
CA LEU A 113 -22.43 -3.63 -2.52
C LEU A 113 -21.93 -3.23 -1.13
N MET A 114 -21.14 -2.16 -1.05
CA MET A 114 -20.70 -1.56 0.22
C MET A 114 -21.80 -0.71 0.91
N GLY A 115 -22.99 -0.59 0.31
CA GLY A 115 -24.08 0.23 0.82
C GLY A 115 -23.90 1.73 0.57
N LEU A 116 -23.02 2.11 -0.35
CA LEU A 116 -22.76 3.50 -0.74
C LEU A 116 -23.59 3.90 -1.96
N GLN A 117 -23.77 5.21 -2.17
CA GLN A 117 -24.37 5.74 -3.39
C GLN A 117 -23.43 5.52 -4.59
N GLU A 118 -23.99 5.39 -5.80
CA GLU A 118 -23.22 5.24 -7.03
C GLU A 118 -22.30 6.44 -7.33
N SER A 119 -22.67 7.64 -6.85
CA SER A 119 -21.83 8.85 -6.91
C SER A 119 -20.49 8.69 -6.19
N SER A 120 -20.42 7.81 -5.19
CA SER A 120 -19.21 7.49 -4.43
C SER A 120 -18.26 6.52 -5.16
N ALA A 121 -18.62 6.05 -6.36
CA ALA A 121 -17.76 5.18 -7.17
C ALA A 121 -16.38 5.79 -7.45
N ILE A 122 -16.28 7.12 -7.50
CA ILE A 122 -15.01 7.82 -7.68
C ILE A 122 -14.01 7.53 -6.56
N PHE A 123 -14.47 7.36 -5.31
CA PHE A 123 -13.60 7.04 -4.20
C PHE A 123 -13.05 5.61 -4.28
N ILE A 124 -13.80 4.68 -4.88
CA ILE A 124 -13.33 3.32 -5.16
C ILE A 124 -12.32 3.32 -6.31
N GLN A 125 -12.47 4.20 -7.30
CA GLN A 125 -11.46 4.37 -8.34
C GLN A 125 -10.16 4.93 -7.74
N TYR A 126 -10.24 5.89 -6.81
CA TYR A 126 -9.07 6.36 -6.09
C TYR A 126 -8.44 5.26 -5.23
N SER A 127 -9.22 4.43 -4.56
CA SER A 127 -8.67 3.32 -3.77
C SER A 127 -7.95 2.30 -4.64
N ALA A 128 -8.44 2.01 -5.85
CA ALA A 128 -7.73 1.15 -6.82
C ALA A 128 -6.36 1.71 -7.22
N VAL A 129 -6.27 3.02 -7.45
CA VAL A 129 -5.00 3.68 -7.79
C VAL A 129 -4.04 3.68 -6.59
N ILE A 130 -4.55 3.97 -5.38
CA ILE A 130 -3.75 3.91 -4.15
C ILE A 130 -3.21 2.49 -3.93
N LEU A 131 -4.06 1.47 -4.03
CA LEU A 131 -3.65 0.07 -3.88
C LEU A 131 -2.58 -0.33 -4.90
N MET A 132 -2.74 0.08 -6.16
CA MET A 132 -1.76 -0.17 -7.21
C MET A 132 -0.40 0.44 -6.85
N LEU A 133 -0.38 1.70 -6.40
CA LEU A 133 0.85 2.40 -6.04
C LEU A 133 1.48 1.87 -4.75
N ASP A 134 0.67 1.49 -3.76
CA ASP A 134 1.15 0.94 -2.49
C ASP A 134 1.78 -0.45 -2.66
N THR A 135 1.37 -1.19 -3.69
CA THR A 135 1.86 -2.56 -3.96
C THR A 135 3.16 -2.57 -4.77
N LEU A 136 3.49 -1.45 -5.44
CA LEU A 136 4.62 -1.31 -6.36
C LEU A 136 5.86 -0.72 -5.70
#